data_AF-A0A971GS39-F1
#
_entry.id   AF-A0A971GS39-F1
#
_cell.length_a   1.000
_cell.length_b   1.000
_cell.length_c   1.000
_cell.angle_alpha   90.00
_cell.angle_beta   90.00
_cell.angle_gamma   90.00
#
_symmetry.space_group_name_H-M   'P 1'
#
loop_
_entity.id
_entity.type
_entity.pdbx_description
1 polymer ?
#
loop_
_entity_poly.entity_id
_entity_poly.type
_entity_poly.pdbx_seq_one_letter_code
_entity_poly.pdbx_strand_id
1 'polypeptide(L)'
;MIDLTIQKKGLESNIRKARENNIIIPTIAQMRDPGTIPSSIVDKLKSVGLWEVNPLNLFRITWKNEPKEEGGQFQKVPNYIELPSSLTGVPCRIFAMVGKWFPTGCHKVGASFGCLAPRLLTG
;
A
#
# COMPACT_ATOMS: atom_id res chain seq x y z
N MET A 1 1.77 22.58 -7.69
CA MET A 1 1.27 22.20 -6.35
C MET A 1 -0.07 21.50 -6.54
N ILE A 2 -0.38 20.44 -5.79
CA ILE A 2 -1.68 19.73 -5.92
C ILE A 2 -2.79 20.64 -5.36
N ASP A 3 -3.86 20.86 -6.14
CA ASP A 3 -5.05 21.56 -5.67
C ASP A 3 -5.86 20.66 -4.73
N LEU A 4 -6.10 21.14 -3.51
CA LEU A 4 -6.82 20.43 -2.45
C LEU A 4 -8.15 21.11 -2.10
N THR A 5 -8.66 21.97 -2.99
CA THR A 5 -9.95 22.63 -2.82
C THR A 5 -11.07 21.59 -2.71
N ILE A 6 -11.87 21.69 -1.64
CA ILE A 6 -12.95 20.72 -1.37
C ILE A 6 -14.17 21.01 -2.25
N GLN A 7 -14.49 20.07 -3.13
CA GLN A 7 -15.69 20.04 -3.95
C GLN A 7 -16.79 19.22 -3.26
N LYS A 8 -17.59 19.89 -2.41
CA LYS A 8 -18.58 19.25 -1.52
C LYS A 8 -19.47 18.19 -2.21
N LYS A 9 -20.05 18.52 -3.39
CA LYS A 9 -20.91 17.60 -4.14
C LYS A 9 -20.16 16.36 -4.64
N GLY A 10 -18.91 16.53 -5.09
CA GLY A 10 -18.04 15.43 -5.53
C GLY A 10 -17.65 14.54 -4.34
N LEU A 11 -17.28 15.16 -3.23
CA LEU A 11 -16.91 14.45 -1.99
C LEU A 11 -18.07 13.62 -1.45
N GLU A 12 -19.28 14.17 -1.40
CA GLU A 12 -20.49 13.43 -0.99
C GLU A 12 -20.74 12.21 -1.88
N SER A 13 -20.57 12.36 -3.21
CA SER A 13 -20.69 11.27 -4.17
C SER A 13 -19.63 10.18 -3.94
N ASN A 14 -18.38 10.58 -3.68
CA ASN A 14 -17.28 9.66 -3.38
C ASN A 14 -17.51 8.90 -2.07
N ILE A 15 -17.92 9.59 -1.01
CA ILE A 15 -18.26 8.98 0.29
C ILE A 15 -19.39 7.97 0.13
N ARG A 16 -20.45 8.33 -0.61
CA ARG A 16 -21.57 7.42 -0.88
C ARG A 16 -21.09 6.15 -1.59
N LYS A 17 -20.35 6.28 -2.68
CA LYS A 17 -19.80 5.13 -3.42
C LYS A 17 -18.88 4.27 -2.58
N ALA A 18 -18.03 4.88 -1.75
CA ALA A 18 -17.14 4.15 -0.86
C ALA A 18 -17.94 3.32 0.16
N ARG A 19 -19.01 3.88 0.73
CA ARG A 19 -19.92 3.16 1.64
C ARG A 19 -20.66 2.02 0.95
N GLU A 20 -21.25 2.27 -0.22
CA GLU A 20 -21.97 1.26 -1.02
C GLU A 20 -21.08 0.05 -1.34
N ASN A 21 -19.78 0.28 -1.58
CA ASN A 21 -18.82 -0.76 -1.96
C ASN A 21 -17.96 -1.26 -0.78
N ASN A 22 -18.24 -0.82 0.46
CA ASN A 22 -17.46 -1.17 1.66
C ASN A 22 -15.95 -0.88 1.54
N ILE A 23 -15.59 0.23 0.87
CA ILE A 23 -14.21 0.63 0.62
C ILE A 23 -13.70 1.48 1.78
N ILE A 24 -12.58 1.05 2.36
CA ILE A 24 -11.79 1.81 3.31
C ILE A 24 -10.39 1.95 2.71
N ILE A 25 -9.83 3.15 2.76
CA ILE A 25 -8.50 3.44 2.22
C ILE A 25 -7.52 3.78 3.35
N PRO A 26 -6.23 3.44 3.22
CA PRO A 26 -5.21 3.83 4.18
C PRO A 26 -4.87 5.32 4.09
N THR A 27 -4.37 5.86 5.20
CA THR A 27 -3.61 7.11 5.20
C THR A 27 -2.19 6.88 4.70
N ILE A 28 -1.52 7.93 4.20
CA ILE A 28 -0.09 7.86 3.84
C ILE A 28 0.77 7.50 5.06
N ALA A 29 0.38 7.95 6.26
CA ALA A 29 1.06 7.61 7.50
C ALA A 29 1.01 6.08 7.78
N GLN A 30 -0.15 5.46 7.57
CA GLN A 30 -0.32 4.00 7.70
C GLN A 30 0.46 3.21 6.65
N MET A 31 0.57 3.69 5.41
CA MET A 31 1.41 3.02 4.40
C MET A 31 2.90 3.02 4.79
N ARG A 32 3.38 4.15 5.33
CA ARG A 32 4.77 4.27 5.82
C ARG A 32 5.01 3.40 7.06
N ASP A 33 4.04 3.39 7.96
CA ASP A 33 4.09 2.62 9.19
C ASP A 33 2.83 1.75 9.38
N PRO A 34 2.85 0.52 8.86
CA PRO A 34 1.69 -0.38 8.94
C PRO A 34 1.34 -0.80 10.36
N GLY A 35 2.23 -0.58 11.35
CA GLY A 35 1.91 -0.80 12.77
C GLY A 35 0.81 0.12 13.31
N THR A 36 0.48 1.20 12.59
CA THR A 36 -0.62 2.13 12.93
C THR A 36 -1.96 1.75 12.30
N ILE A 37 -2.00 0.66 11.52
CA ILE A 37 -3.25 0.16 10.92
C ILE A 37 -4.10 -0.49 12.03
N PRO A 38 -5.41 -0.18 12.11
CA PRO A 38 -6.30 -0.82 13.08
C PRO A 38 -6.28 -2.34 12.98
N SER A 39 -6.28 -3.03 14.13
CA SER A 39 -6.29 -4.50 14.19
C SER A 39 -7.43 -5.12 13.40
N SER A 40 -8.61 -4.50 13.42
CA SER A 40 -9.77 -4.94 12.65
C SER A 40 -9.56 -5.00 11.13
N ILE A 41 -8.62 -4.22 10.58
CA ILE A 41 -8.22 -4.29 9.16
C ILE A 41 -7.12 -5.34 8.98
N VAL A 42 -6.13 -5.35 9.86
CA VAL A 42 -5.03 -6.33 9.82
C VAL A 42 -5.53 -7.77 9.94
N ASP A 43 -6.56 -8.01 10.75
CA ASP A 43 -7.17 -9.32 10.90
C ASP A 43 -7.94 -9.74 9.64
N LYS A 44 -8.64 -8.81 8.98
CA LYS A 44 -9.32 -9.09 7.70
C LYS A 44 -8.34 -9.41 6.57
N LEU A 45 -7.11 -8.87 6.60
CA LEU A 45 -6.08 -9.17 5.60
C LEU A 45 -5.63 -10.65 5.63
N LYS A 46 -5.84 -11.37 6.75
CA LYS A 46 -5.48 -12.80 6.88
C LYS A 46 -6.25 -13.68 5.90
N SER A 47 -7.43 -13.27 5.47
CA SER A 47 -8.28 -14.00 4.53
C SER A 47 -8.29 -13.40 3.12
N VAL A 48 -7.31 -12.55 2.80
CA VAL A 48 -7.23 -11.85 1.50
C VAL A 48 -5.91 -12.19 0.84
N GLY A 49 -5.99 -12.79 -0.35
CA GLY A 49 -4.85 -12.99 -1.23
C GLY A 49 -4.20 -11.67 -1.66
N LEU A 50 -2.86 -11.67 -1.76
CA LEU A 50 -2.09 -10.49 -2.16
C LEU A 50 -2.48 -9.96 -3.56
N TRP A 51 -2.93 -10.86 -4.43
CA TRP A 51 -3.24 -10.60 -5.84
C TRP A 51 -4.72 -10.32 -6.09
N GLU A 52 -5.57 -10.47 -5.07
CA GLU A 52 -7.00 -10.27 -5.19
C GLU A 52 -7.36 -8.80 -5.42
N VAL A 53 -8.41 -8.60 -6.22
CA VAL A 53 -9.04 -7.28 -6.41
C VAL A 53 -9.92 -6.99 -5.18
N ASN A 54 -9.27 -6.70 -4.06
CA ASN A 54 -9.90 -6.41 -2.78
C ASN A 54 -9.43 -5.04 -2.26
N PRO A 55 -10.34 -4.11 -1.87
CA PRO A 55 -9.96 -2.80 -1.34
C PRO A 55 -8.99 -2.85 -0.15
N LEU A 56 -9.03 -3.92 0.65
CA LEU A 56 -8.12 -4.09 1.78
C LEU A 56 -6.64 -4.17 1.34
N ASN A 57 -6.37 -4.65 0.12
CA ASN A 57 -5.01 -4.67 -0.42
C ASN A 57 -4.41 -3.25 -0.58
N LEU A 58 -5.21 -2.17 -0.56
CA LEU A 58 -4.67 -0.81 -0.49
C LEU A 58 -3.81 -0.57 0.77
N PHE A 59 -4.08 -1.27 1.88
CA PHE A 59 -3.24 -1.21 3.09
C PHE A 59 -1.88 -1.91 2.93
N ARG A 60 -1.72 -2.75 1.90
CA ARG A 60 -0.46 -3.42 1.55
C ARG A 60 0.40 -2.61 0.57
N ILE A 61 0.14 -1.31 0.38
CA ILE A 61 1.03 -0.41 -0.38
C ILE A 61 2.22 -0.02 0.51
N THR A 62 3.10 -0.98 0.79
CA THR A 62 4.27 -0.80 1.66
C THR A 62 5.35 -1.85 1.39
N TRP A 63 6.62 -1.49 1.58
CA TRP A 63 7.74 -2.44 1.42
C TRP A 63 7.83 -3.47 2.56
N LYS A 64 7.08 -3.26 3.62
CA LYS A 64 7.06 -4.05 4.86
C LYS A 64 6.07 -5.23 4.82
N ASN A 65 5.51 -5.60 3.67
CA ASN A 65 4.64 -6.76 3.59
C ASN A 65 5.40 -8.04 3.93
N GLU A 66 4.76 -8.96 4.63
CA GLU A 66 5.29 -10.32 4.81
C GLU A 66 5.32 -11.05 3.45
N PRO A 67 6.40 -11.80 3.12
CA PRO A 67 6.56 -12.44 1.82
C PRO A 67 5.70 -13.71 1.67
N LYS A 68 4.37 -13.53 1.70
CA LYS A 68 3.35 -14.57 1.53
C LYS A 68 2.34 -14.17 0.47
N GLU A 69 1.88 -15.15 -0.30
CA GLU A 69 0.89 -14.92 -1.36
C GLU A 69 -0.53 -14.77 -0.79
N GLU A 70 -0.82 -15.38 0.36
CA GLU A 70 -2.11 -15.30 1.04
C GLU A 70 -1.92 -15.05 2.53
N GLY A 71 -2.79 -14.24 3.11
CA GLY A 71 -2.83 -13.97 4.55
C GLY A 71 -1.61 -13.24 5.14
N GLY A 72 -0.66 -12.83 4.30
CA GLY A 72 0.54 -12.12 4.72
C GLY A 72 0.24 -10.83 5.46
N GLN A 73 0.91 -10.62 6.59
CA GLN A 73 0.77 -9.41 7.38
C GLN A 73 1.90 -8.43 7.05
N PHE A 74 2.50 -7.83 8.08
CA PHE A 74 3.59 -6.88 7.96
C PHE A 74 4.77 -7.32 8.82
N GLN A 75 5.97 -6.93 8.39
CA GLN A 75 7.22 -7.18 9.08
C GLN A 75 7.93 -5.86 9.40
N LYS A 76 8.82 -5.90 10.39
CA LYS A 76 9.52 -4.71 10.88
C LYS A 76 10.48 -4.12 9.83
N VAL A 77 11.14 -4.99 9.06
CA VAL A 77 12.16 -4.62 8.08
C VAL A 77 11.59 -4.78 6.67
N PRO A 78 11.83 -3.83 5.75
CA PRO A 78 11.41 -3.95 4.36
C PRO A 78 11.97 -5.21 3.67
N ASN A 79 11.27 -5.69 2.64
CA ASN A 79 11.83 -6.70 1.75
C ASN A 79 12.95 -6.09 0.89
N TYR A 80 14.16 -6.61 1.03
CA TYR A 80 15.31 -6.23 0.21
C TYR A 80 16.23 -7.43 -0.07
N ILE A 81 17.07 -7.29 -1.07
CA ILE A 81 18.19 -8.18 -1.36
C ILE A 81 19.46 -7.33 -1.26
N GLU A 82 20.44 -7.78 -0.48
CA GLU A 82 21.77 -7.18 -0.48
C GLU A 82 22.58 -7.80 -1.62
N LEU A 83 23.14 -6.96 -2.50
CA LEU A 83 24.01 -7.40 -3.58
C LEU A 83 25.45 -7.41 -3.05
N PRO A 84 26.13 -8.58 -3.03
CA PRO A 84 27.46 -8.67 -2.45
C PRO A 84 28.50 -7.93 -3.30
N SER A 85 29.58 -7.48 -2.67
CA SER A 85 30.71 -6.85 -3.37
C SER A 85 31.36 -7.77 -4.41
N SER A 86 31.32 -9.10 -4.20
CA SER A 86 31.78 -10.10 -5.19
C SER A 86 30.97 -10.10 -6.48
N LEU A 87 29.71 -9.64 -6.44
CA LEU A 87 28.85 -9.48 -7.62
C LEU A 87 28.98 -8.07 -8.22
N THR A 88 29.05 -7.05 -7.37
CA THR A 88 28.97 -5.64 -7.80
C THR A 88 30.32 -5.00 -8.13
N GLY A 89 31.42 -5.58 -7.63
CA GLY A 89 32.78 -5.07 -7.82
C GLY A 89 33.11 -3.81 -7.01
N VAL A 90 32.23 -3.34 -6.12
CA VAL A 90 32.44 -2.14 -5.31
C VAL A 90 32.34 -2.42 -3.81
N PRO A 91 33.06 -1.66 -2.95
CA PRO A 91 32.96 -1.81 -1.50
C PRO A 91 31.65 -1.24 -0.91
N CYS A 92 30.90 -0.46 -1.69
CA CYS A 92 29.61 0.11 -1.27
C CYS A 92 28.55 -0.98 -1.11
N ARG A 93 27.77 -0.94 -0.03
CA ARG A 93 26.62 -1.83 0.19
C ARG A 93 25.46 -1.41 -0.71
N ILE A 94 25.01 -2.32 -1.57
CA ILE A 94 23.91 -2.06 -2.51
C ILE A 94 22.72 -2.93 -2.10
N PHE A 95 21.58 -2.29 -1.84
CA PHE A 95 20.33 -2.96 -1.51
C PHE A 95 19.31 -2.77 -2.63
N ALA A 96 18.77 -3.88 -3.14
CA ALA A 96 17.68 -3.89 -4.09
C ALA A 96 16.36 -4.14 -3.36
N MET A 97 15.43 -3.19 -3.42
CA MET A 97 14.11 -3.30 -2.82
C MET A 97 13.22 -4.30 -3.58
N VAL A 98 12.52 -5.18 -2.88
CA VAL A 98 11.72 -6.25 -3.50
C VAL A 98 10.26 -5.84 -3.65
N GLY A 99 9.86 -5.55 -4.89
CA GLY A 99 8.50 -5.09 -5.21
C GLY A 99 7.46 -6.19 -5.42
N LYS A 100 7.87 -7.47 -5.42
CA LYS A 100 7.00 -8.64 -5.66
C LYS A 100 5.84 -8.72 -4.66
N TRP A 101 6.09 -8.32 -3.41
CA TRP A 101 5.14 -8.49 -2.31
C TRP A 101 4.14 -7.35 -2.18
N PHE A 102 3.96 -6.55 -3.23
CA PHE A 102 2.89 -5.55 -3.30
C PHE A 102 1.61 -6.15 -3.89
N PRO A 103 0.45 -5.52 -3.65
CA PRO A 103 -0.78 -5.81 -4.37
C PRO A 103 -0.54 -5.89 -5.87
N THR A 104 -1.23 -6.82 -6.53
CA THR A 104 -1.12 -7.06 -7.98
C THR A 104 0.31 -7.34 -8.48
N GLY A 105 1.26 -7.60 -7.57
CA GLY A 105 2.68 -7.88 -7.86
C GLY A 105 3.50 -6.69 -8.30
N CYS A 106 2.97 -5.48 -8.18
CA CYS A 106 3.63 -4.30 -8.71
C CYS A 106 3.64 -3.18 -7.68
N HIS A 107 4.83 -2.74 -7.28
CA HIS A 107 5.00 -1.61 -6.35
C HIS A 107 4.47 -0.27 -6.90
N LYS A 108 4.25 -0.15 -8.23
CA LYS A 108 3.74 1.09 -8.85
C LYS A 108 2.28 1.39 -8.48
N VAL A 109 1.57 0.45 -7.84
CA VAL A 109 0.23 0.70 -7.26
C VAL A 109 0.23 1.94 -6.34
N GLY A 110 1.31 2.20 -5.61
CA GLY A 110 1.40 3.36 -4.72
C GLY A 110 1.43 4.69 -5.46
N ALA A 111 2.11 4.76 -6.62
CA ALA A 111 2.14 5.98 -7.44
C ALA A 111 0.75 6.28 -8.02
N SER A 112 0.05 5.25 -8.51
CA SER A 112 -1.32 5.37 -9.00
C SER A 112 -2.28 5.80 -7.89
N PHE A 113 -2.21 5.16 -6.72
CA PHE A 113 -3.04 5.51 -5.58
C PHE A 113 -2.77 6.93 -5.09
N GLY A 114 -1.51 7.36 -5.04
CA GLY A 114 -1.12 8.72 -4.61
C GLY A 114 -1.71 9.81 -5.50
N CYS A 115 -1.89 9.56 -6.80
CA CYS A 115 -2.56 10.49 -7.71
C CYS A 115 -4.09 10.49 -7.54
N LEU A 116 -4.68 9.33 -7.19
CA LEU A 116 -6.12 9.16 -7.02
C LEU A 116 -6.63 9.70 -5.67
N ALA A 117 -5.90 9.45 -4.59
CA ALA A 117 -6.34 9.72 -3.22
C ALA A 117 -6.76 11.19 -2.98
N PRO A 118 -6.04 12.22 -3.48
CA PRO A 118 -6.49 13.60 -3.36
C PRO A 118 -7.89 13.81 -3.95
N ARG A 119 -8.16 13.27 -5.14
CA ARG A 119 -9.46 13.43 -5.82
C ARG A 119 -10.59 12.72 -5.08
N LEU A 120 -10.31 11.56 -4.49
CA LEU A 120 -11.29 10.86 -3.64
C LEU A 120 -11.66 11.69 -2.41
N LEU A 121 -10.68 12.37 -1.81
CA LEU A 121 -10.82 13.12 -0.56
C LEU A 121 -11.32 14.55 -0.75
N THR A 122 -11.07 15.16 -1.90
CA THR A 122 -11.51 16.54 -2.20
C THR A 122 -12.85 16.57 -2.90
N GLY A 123 -13.21 15.52 -3.66
CA GLY A 123 -14.35 15.54 -4.57
C GLY A 123 -13.98 15.99 -5.97
#